data_AF-C7ZH71-F1
#
_entry.id   AF-C7ZH71-F1
#
_cell.length_a   1.000
_cell.length_b   1.000
_cell.length_c   1.000
_cell.angle_alpha   90.00
_cell.angle_beta   90.00
_cell.angle_gamma   90.00
#
_symmetry.space_group_name_H-M   'P 1'
#
loop_
_entity.id
_entity.type
_entity.pdbx_description
1 polymer ?
#
loop_
_entity_poly.entity_id
_entity_poly.type
_entity_poly.pdbx_seq_one_letter_code
_entity_poly.pdbx_strand_id
1 'polypeptide(L)'
;MDELRCSNEEEAQRFLSLVEEHLQRQKQQPTSPIYPIRPTQSVLGAFTRFREHLEEQQRIIDQSKKRIREAQESAAAKQREEEATERKEQEKREREAKQRAELARQKEELRKLERRHEWSDAWKRYENGWKSADDTDNLGGNKIPWPTKSGLRQDLSESSVRQFFQKTAFVYSSNDHAEELFQTMTKETKRWHSDKIQHRFRRDIFQSKYREDIDMVTKLIVVLWKEAKMGRGGNK
;
A
#
# COMPACT_ATOMS: atom_id res chain seq x y z
N MET A 1 8.51 -1.39 37.09
CA MET A 1 9.21 -0.16 37.53
C MET A 1 8.40 0.42 38.69
N ASP A 2 8.28 -0.34 39.78
CA ASP A 2 7.27 -0.05 40.81
C ASP A 2 7.86 -0.01 42.24
N GLU A 3 9.18 -0.10 42.37
CA GLU A 3 9.85 -0.08 43.69
C GLU A 3 10.34 1.33 44.10
N LEU A 4 10.32 2.32 43.19
CA LEU A 4 10.80 3.68 43.48
C LEU A 4 9.71 4.64 43.98
N ARG A 5 8.45 4.18 44.09
CA ARG A 5 7.32 5.04 44.49
C ARG A 5 6.98 4.95 45.98
N CYS A 6 7.37 3.87 46.68
CA CYS A 6 7.07 3.67 48.10
C CYS A 6 7.93 4.50 49.06
N SER A 7 9.20 4.82 48.75
CA SER A 7 10.07 5.55 49.70
C SER A 7 9.67 7.02 49.91
N ASN A 8 9.09 7.69 48.91
CA ASN A 8 8.73 9.10 49.03
C ASN A 8 7.50 9.34 49.92
N GLU A 9 6.62 8.34 50.08
CA GLU A 9 5.40 8.49 50.88
C GLU A 9 5.68 8.34 52.39
N GLU A 10 6.61 7.46 52.76
CA GLU A 10 7.07 7.34 54.15
C GLU A 10 7.90 8.56 54.60
N GLU A 11 8.72 9.12 53.72
CA GLU A 11 9.46 10.35 54.02
C GLU A 11 8.51 11.55 54.18
N ALA A 12 7.47 11.65 53.36
CA ALA A 12 6.44 12.68 53.50
C ALA A 12 5.66 12.54 54.82
N GLN A 13 5.32 11.32 55.24
CA GLN A 13 4.64 11.07 56.51
C GLN A 13 5.53 11.39 57.72
N ARG A 14 6.84 11.08 57.67
CA ARG A 14 7.79 11.48 58.71
C ARG A 14 7.94 12.99 58.80
N PHE A 15 7.97 13.70 57.67
CA PHE A 15 8.08 15.15 57.64
C PHE A 15 6.83 15.82 58.23
N LEU A 16 5.64 15.32 57.90
CA LEU A 16 4.38 15.80 58.48
C LEU A 16 4.32 15.56 59.99
N SER A 17 4.74 14.39 60.47
CA SER A 17 4.80 14.08 61.90
C SER A 17 5.80 14.97 62.66
N LEU A 18 6.96 15.27 62.08
CA LEU A 18 7.95 16.19 62.65
C LEU A 18 7.44 17.63 62.71
N VAL A 19 6.73 18.08 61.67
CA VAL A 19 6.09 19.41 61.65
C VAL A 19 4.99 19.50 62.70
N GLU A 20 4.20 18.43 62.87
CA GLU A 20 3.13 18.36 63.86
C GLU A 20 3.70 18.32 65.30
N GLU A 21 4.77 17.56 65.55
CA GLU A 21 5.46 17.55 66.85
C GLU A 21 6.07 18.92 67.18
N HIS A 22 6.64 19.61 66.18
CA HIS A 22 7.17 20.96 66.36
C HIS A 22 6.06 21.98 66.69
N LEU A 23 4.88 21.84 66.07
CA LEU A 23 3.70 22.65 66.40
C LEU A 23 3.18 22.37 67.81
N GLN A 24 3.21 21.11 68.24
CA GLN A 24 2.81 20.69 69.59
C GLN A 24 3.73 21.27 70.66
N ARG A 25 5.05 21.28 70.41
CA ARG A 25 6.06 21.87 71.32
C ARG A 25 5.94 23.40 71.40
N GLN A 26 5.59 24.07 70.30
CA GLN A 26 5.31 25.51 70.29
C GLN A 26 4.10 25.88 71.17
N LYS A 27 3.07 25.01 71.25
CA LYS A 27 1.89 25.23 72.11
C LYS A 27 2.15 25.04 73.61
N GLN A 28 3.26 24.42 74.00
CA GLN A 28 3.58 24.13 75.41
C GLN A 28 4.58 25.09 76.06
N GLN A 29 5.05 26.13 75.34
CA GLN A 29 5.79 27.19 76.02
C GLN A 29 4.84 28.01 76.92
N PRO A 30 5.18 28.22 78.21
CA PRO A 30 4.39 29.07 79.09
C PRO A 30 4.45 30.50 78.55
N THR A 31 3.34 30.96 77.97
CA THR A 31 3.15 32.36 77.63
C THR A 31 3.22 33.18 78.92
N SER A 32 4.32 33.89 79.13
CA SER A 32 4.45 34.89 80.19
C SER A 32 3.29 35.88 80.08
N PRO A 33 2.77 36.43 81.20
CA PRO A 33 1.69 37.41 81.13
C PRO A 33 2.23 38.67 80.45
N ILE A 34 1.90 38.82 79.17
CA ILE A 34 2.14 40.04 78.40
C ILE A 34 1.22 41.10 79.01
N TYR A 35 1.80 42.01 79.79
CA TYR A 35 1.13 43.25 80.17
C TYR A 35 0.65 43.95 78.90
N PRO A 36 -0.58 44.51 78.86
CA PRO A 36 -1.04 45.26 77.71
C PRO A 36 -0.25 46.57 77.63
N ILE A 37 0.88 46.53 76.93
CA ILE A 37 1.53 47.75 76.44
C ILE A 37 0.55 48.34 75.45
N ARG A 38 -0.14 49.41 75.85
CA ARG A 38 -0.96 50.20 74.92
C ARG A 38 -0.04 50.68 73.80
N PRO A 39 -0.27 50.27 72.54
CA PRO A 39 0.54 50.75 71.44
C PRO A 39 0.34 52.26 71.34
N THR A 40 1.45 53.00 71.40
CA THR A 40 1.43 54.44 71.11
C THR A 40 0.98 54.64 69.66
N GLN A 41 0.36 55.79 69.33
CA GLN A 41 -0.24 56.04 68.00
C GLN A 41 0.71 55.75 66.82
N SER A 42 2.03 55.81 67.03
CA SER A 42 3.06 55.50 66.04
C SER A 42 3.14 54.02 65.63
N VAL A 43 2.83 53.08 66.53
CA VAL A 43 2.96 51.63 66.28
C VAL A 43 1.72 51.09 65.54
N LEU A 44 0.54 51.64 65.82
CA LEU A 44 -0.69 51.39 65.07
C LEU A 44 -0.56 51.80 63.59
N GLY A 45 0.05 52.95 63.31
CA GLY A 45 0.28 53.43 61.94
C GLY A 45 1.34 52.65 61.14
N ALA A 46 2.22 51.90 61.81
CA ALA A 46 3.16 50.98 61.18
C ALA A 46 2.51 49.62 60.89
N PHE A 47 1.64 49.16 61.78
CA PHE A 47 0.88 47.92 61.63
C PHE A 47 -0.15 48.01 60.50
N THR A 48 -0.82 49.16 60.33
CA THR A 48 -1.72 49.39 59.18
C THR A 48 -0.96 49.39 57.85
N ARG A 49 0.19 50.07 57.78
CA ARG A 49 1.06 50.07 56.59
C ARG A 49 1.58 48.68 56.23
N PHE A 50 1.95 47.87 57.23
CA PHE A 50 2.35 46.48 57.02
C PHE A 50 1.18 45.62 56.50
N ARG A 51 -0.03 45.80 57.06
CA ARG A 51 -1.24 45.11 56.58
C ARG A 51 -1.61 45.50 55.15
N GLU A 52 -1.58 46.79 54.83
CA GLU A 52 -1.81 47.30 53.47
C GLU A 52 -0.78 46.75 52.48
N HIS A 53 0.50 46.64 52.89
CA HIS A 53 1.55 46.04 52.07
C HIS A 53 1.29 44.54 51.82
N LEU A 54 0.84 43.78 52.82
CA LEU A 54 0.49 42.36 52.65
C LEU A 54 -0.72 42.18 51.71
N GLU A 55 -1.75 43.03 51.84
CA GLU A 55 -2.89 43.03 50.94
C GLU A 55 -2.48 43.36 49.50
N GLU A 56 -1.54 44.29 49.31
CA GLU A 56 -1.00 44.63 48.00
C GLU A 56 -0.16 43.50 47.40
N GLN A 57 0.71 42.85 48.20
CA GLN A 57 1.42 41.64 47.78
C GLN A 57 0.47 40.53 47.37
N GLN A 58 -0.62 40.35 48.12
CA GLN A 58 -1.65 39.36 47.80
C GLN A 58 -2.34 39.68 46.47
N ARG A 59 -2.68 40.95 46.21
CA ARG A 59 -3.25 41.38 44.91
C ARG A 59 -2.29 41.14 43.75
N ILE A 60 -1.00 41.41 43.92
CA ILE A 60 0.02 41.16 42.90
C ILE A 60 0.13 39.66 42.60
N ILE A 61 0.10 38.81 43.64
CA ILE A 61 0.10 37.36 43.49
C ILE A 61 -1.16 36.87 42.77
N ASP A 62 -2.33 37.39 43.12
CA ASP A 62 -3.59 36.98 42.51
C ASP A 62 -3.71 37.44 41.05
N GLN A 63 -3.24 38.65 40.74
CA GLN A 63 -3.12 39.12 39.36
C GLN A 63 -2.14 38.27 38.55
N SER A 64 -1.00 37.91 39.13
CA SER A 64 0.01 37.06 38.47
C SER A 64 -0.54 35.66 38.21
N LYS A 65 -1.24 35.06 39.17
CA LYS A 65 -1.93 33.77 39.02
C LYS A 65 -2.99 33.81 37.92
N LYS A 66 -3.77 34.90 37.85
CA LYS A 66 -4.79 35.08 36.81
C LYS A 66 -4.15 35.14 35.41
N ARG A 67 -3.08 35.92 35.25
CA ARG A 67 -2.32 36.00 33.98
C ARG A 67 -1.72 34.66 33.56
N ILE A 68 -1.17 33.90 34.51
CA ILE A 68 -0.62 32.56 34.24
C ILE A 68 -1.73 31.60 33.78
N ARG A 69 -2.90 31.62 34.44
CA ARG A 69 -4.05 30.79 34.03
C ARG A 69 -4.55 31.16 32.63
N GLU A 70 -4.74 32.45 32.35
CA GLU A 70 -5.17 32.93 31.03
C GLU A 70 -4.15 32.56 29.93
N ALA A 71 -2.85 32.66 30.22
CA ALA A 71 -1.78 32.24 29.31
C ALA A 71 -1.79 30.73 29.07
N GLN A 72 -2.00 29.92 30.12
CA GLN A 72 -2.11 28.46 30.01
C GLN A 72 -3.34 28.04 29.22
N GLU A 73 -4.49 28.66 29.46
CA GLU A 73 -5.74 28.38 28.71
C GLU A 73 -5.60 28.77 27.24
N SER A 74 -5.00 29.93 26.94
CA SER A 74 -4.75 30.35 25.56
C SER A 74 -3.76 29.43 24.85
N ALA A 75 -2.68 29.00 25.51
CA ALA A 75 -1.72 28.06 24.95
C ALA A 75 -2.36 26.68 24.70
N ALA A 76 -3.16 26.18 25.66
CA ALA A 76 -3.87 24.92 25.50
C ALA A 76 -4.93 24.97 24.38
N ALA A 77 -5.61 26.12 24.20
CA ALA A 77 -6.54 26.33 23.11
C ALA A 77 -5.85 26.30 21.74
N LYS A 78 -4.69 26.98 21.61
CA LYS A 78 -3.88 26.96 20.38
C LYS A 78 -3.36 25.57 20.04
N GLN A 79 -2.85 24.84 21.03
CA GLN A 79 -2.39 23.45 20.81
C GLN A 79 -3.53 22.55 20.33
N ARG A 80 -4.73 22.68 20.91
CA ARG A 80 -5.90 21.91 20.46
C ARG A 80 -6.32 22.27 19.03
N GLU A 81 -6.22 23.53 18.65
CA GLU A 81 -6.52 23.98 17.30
C GLU A 81 -5.49 23.45 16.29
N GLU A 82 -4.20 23.57 16.60
CA GLU A 82 -3.10 23.02 15.80
C GLU A 82 -3.26 21.51 15.61
N GLU A 83 -3.44 20.74 16.70
CA GLU A 83 -3.69 19.29 16.62
C GLU A 83 -4.93 18.96 15.78
N ALA A 84 -6.01 19.74 15.90
CA ALA A 84 -7.21 19.53 15.10
C ALA A 84 -6.96 19.80 13.61
N THR A 85 -6.15 20.81 13.27
CA THR A 85 -5.78 21.09 11.88
C THR A 85 -4.86 20.02 11.31
N GLU A 86 -3.86 19.57 12.06
CA GLU A 86 -2.95 18.50 11.64
C GLU A 86 -3.70 17.18 11.43
N ARG A 87 -4.64 16.83 12.33
CA ARG A 87 -5.49 15.64 12.16
C ARG A 87 -6.32 15.71 10.89
N LYS A 88 -6.94 16.86 10.61
CA LYS A 88 -7.73 17.07 9.38
C LYS A 88 -6.85 16.98 8.12
N GLU A 89 -5.66 17.55 8.16
CA GLU A 89 -4.74 17.49 7.04
C GLU A 89 -4.24 16.06 6.81
N GLN A 90 -3.91 15.34 7.88
CA GLN A 90 -3.49 13.95 7.82
C GLN A 90 -4.61 13.05 7.28
N GLU A 91 -5.84 13.22 7.75
CA GLU A 91 -7.01 12.48 7.24
C GLU A 91 -7.23 12.77 5.75
N LYS A 92 -7.10 14.03 5.32
CA LYS A 92 -7.19 14.41 3.90
C LYS A 92 -6.08 13.73 3.08
N ARG A 93 -4.82 13.78 3.54
CA ARG A 93 -3.68 13.12 2.87
C ARG A 93 -3.87 11.62 2.78
N GLU A 94 -4.35 10.98 3.85
CA GLU A 94 -4.63 9.54 3.87
C GLU A 94 -5.75 9.18 2.89
N ARG A 95 -6.83 9.98 2.86
CA ARG A 95 -7.93 9.79 1.91
C ARG A 95 -7.47 9.94 0.46
N GLU A 96 -6.68 10.96 0.16
CA GLU A 96 -6.10 11.17 -1.17
C GLU A 96 -5.15 10.04 -1.55
N ALA A 97 -4.32 9.55 -0.62
CA ALA A 97 -3.42 8.42 -0.84
C ALA A 97 -4.21 7.13 -1.15
N LYS A 98 -5.27 6.84 -0.38
CA LYS A 98 -6.17 5.70 -0.63
C LYS A 98 -6.83 5.80 -2.01
N GLN A 99 -7.34 6.98 -2.37
CA GLN A 99 -7.95 7.20 -3.69
C GLN A 99 -6.96 7.02 -4.83
N ARG A 100 -5.73 7.54 -4.70
CA ARG A 100 -4.67 7.35 -5.70
C ARG A 100 -4.28 5.87 -5.84
N ALA A 101 -4.15 5.16 -4.73
CA ALA A 101 -3.83 3.73 -4.74
C ALA A 101 -4.93 2.90 -5.43
N GLU A 102 -6.20 3.21 -5.15
CA GLU A 102 -7.34 2.53 -5.77
C GLU A 102 -7.40 2.81 -7.28
N LEU A 103 -7.24 4.08 -7.69
CA LEU A 103 -7.18 4.44 -9.11
C LEU A 103 -6.02 3.77 -9.84
N ALA A 104 -4.86 3.67 -9.20
CA ALA A 104 -3.70 2.97 -9.76
C ALA A 104 -4.00 1.48 -9.94
N ARG A 105 -4.63 0.84 -8.95
CA ARG A 105 -5.05 -0.56 -9.02
C ARG A 105 -6.05 -0.80 -10.15
N GLN A 106 -7.08 0.04 -10.26
CA GLN A 106 -8.08 -0.05 -11.32
C GLN A 106 -7.45 0.12 -12.71
N LYS A 107 -6.54 1.08 -12.89
CA LYS A 107 -5.80 1.25 -14.15
C LYS A 107 -4.97 0.02 -14.51
N GLU A 108 -4.31 -0.61 -13.54
CA GLU A 108 -3.53 -1.81 -13.81
C GLU A 108 -4.43 -3.02 -14.17
N GLU A 109 -5.56 -3.18 -13.50
CA GLU A 109 -6.55 -4.21 -13.85
C GLU A 109 -7.14 -4.00 -15.25
N LEU A 110 -7.47 -2.75 -15.61
CA LEU A 110 -7.88 -2.41 -16.98
C LEU A 110 -6.81 -2.77 -18.00
N ARG A 111 -5.54 -2.39 -17.76
CA ARG A 111 -4.42 -2.76 -18.64
C ARG A 111 -4.24 -4.27 -18.76
N LYS A 112 -4.43 -5.03 -17.67
CA LYS A 112 -4.38 -6.50 -17.72
C LYS A 112 -5.51 -7.04 -18.60
N LEU A 113 -6.72 -6.48 -18.47
CA LEU A 113 -7.87 -6.88 -19.27
C LEU A 113 -7.65 -6.57 -20.76
N GLU A 114 -7.21 -5.36 -21.09
CA GLU A 114 -6.84 -4.94 -22.45
C GLU A 114 -5.80 -5.90 -23.05
N ARG A 115 -4.72 -6.20 -22.32
CA ARG A 115 -3.71 -7.16 -22.77
C ARG A 115 -4.31 -8.54 -23.04
N ARG A 116 -5.25 -9.02 -22.22
CA ARG A 116 -5.95 -10.30 -22.48
C ARG A 116 -6.80 -10.22 -23.75
N HIS A 117 -7.52 -9.12 -23.95
CA HIS A 117 -8.31 -8.88 -25.17
C HIS A 117 -7.43 -8.87 -26.42
N GLU A 118 -6.27 -8.20 -26.39
CA GLU A 118 -5.32 -8.18 -27.51
C GLU A 118 -4.87 -9.58 -27.92
N TRP A 119 -4.58 -10.45 -26.95
CA TRP A 119 -4.21 -11.86 -27.23
C TRP A 119 -5.41 -12.68 -27.72
N SER A 120 -6.61 -12.44 -27.18
CA SER A 120 -7.84 -13.06 -27.69
C SER A 120 -8.09 -12.70 -29.15
N ASP A 121 -7.92 -11.44 -29.51
CA ASP A 121 -8.10 -10.97 -30.88
C ASP A 121 -7.01 -11.48 -31.82
N ALA A 122 -5.76 -11.56 -31.35
CA ALA A 122 -4.68 -12.20 -32.09
C ALA A 122 -4.97 -13.68 -32.37
N TRP A 123 -5.49 -14.42 -31.39
CA TRP A 123 -5.90 -15.81 -31.56
C TRP A 123 -7.05 -15.96 -32.56
N LYS A 124 -8.09 -15.12 -32.45
CA LYS A 124 -9.22 -15.12 -33.39
C LYS A 124 -8.76 -14.83 -34.82
N ARG A 125 -7.86 -13.87 -35.02
CA ARG A 125 -7.28 -13.58 -36.35
C ARG A 125 -6.56 -14.80 -36.91
N TYR A 126 -5.74 -15.45 -36.09
CA TYR A 126 -5.03 -16.67 -36.46
C TYR A 126 -5.97 -17.81 -36.83
N GLU A 127 -6.98 -18.10 -36.00
CA GLU A 127 -7.99 -19.13 -36.30
C GLU A 127 -8.78 -18.82 -37.57
N ASN A 128 -9.20 -17.56 -37.75
CA ASN A 128 -9.95 -17.16 -38.93
C ASN A 128 -9.09 -17.28 -40.20
N GLY A 129 -7.79 -16.96 -40.12
CA GLY A 129 -6.86 -17.18 -41.22
C GLY A 129 -6.74 -18.66 -41.60
N TRP A 130 -6.73 -19.56 -40.61
CA TRP A 130 -6.77 -21.00 -40.86
C TRP A 130 -8.09 -21.46 -41.47
N LYS A 131 -9.24 -20.97 -40.98
CA LYS A 131 -10.57 -21.29 -41.55
C LYS A 131 -10.66 -20.85 -43.02
N SER A 132 -10.22 -19.63 -43.34
CA SER A 132 -10.16 -19.18 -44.73
C SER A 132 -9.21 -20.02 -45.60
N ALA A 133 -8.15 -20.57 -45.01
CA ALA A 133 -7.24 -21.50 -45.70
C ALA A 133 -7.74 -22.95 -45.76
N ASP A 134 -8.75 -23.31 -44.96
CA ASP A 134 -9.50 -24.56 -45.08
C ASP A 134 -10.49 -24.50 -46.26
N ASP A 135 -11.07 -23.33 -46.49
CA ASP A 135 -12.11 -23.13 -47.52
C ASP A 135 -11.54 -22.92 -48.93
N THR A 136 -10.24 -22.66 -49.07
CA THR A 136 -9.61 -22.35 -50.37
C THR A 136 -8.26 -23.07 -50.52
N ASP A 137 -8.13 -23.88 -51.57
CA ASP A 137 -6.88 -24.54 -51.92
C ASP A 137 -5.95 -23.66 -52.77
N ASN A 138 -4.65 -23.97 -52.76
CA ASN A 138 -3.60 -23.29 -53.53
C ASN A 138 -3.37 -21.80 -53.19
N LEU A 139 -3.53 -21.46 -51.91
CA LEU A 139 -3.25 -20.11 -51.43
C LEU A 139 -1.75 -19.77 -51.53
N GLY A 140 -1.46 -18.51 -51.81
CA GLY A 140 -0.09 -18.00 -51.80
C GLY A 140 0.48 -17.95 -50.38
N GLY A 141 1.81 -18.02 -50.24
CA GLY A 141 2.48 -17.98 -48.93
C GLY A 141 2.27 -16.70 -48.12
N ASN A 142 1.81 -15.62 -48.76
CA ASN A 142 1.39 -14.39 -48.09
C ASN A 142 0.07 -14.53 -47.31
N LYS A 143 -0.67 -15.63 -47.51
CA LYS A 143 -1.91 -15.96 -46.79
C LYS A 143 -1.69 -16.93 -45.64
N ILE A 144 -0.44 -17.35 -45.37
CA ILE A 144 -0.14 -18.20 -44.21
C ILE A 144 -0.48 -17.41 -42.94
N PRO A 145 -1.36 -17.93 -42.07
CA PRO A 145 -1.63 -17.33 -40.77
C PRO A 145 -0.44 -17.60 -39.83
N TRP A 146 0.44 -16.61 -39.66
CA TRP A 146 1.60 -16.74 -38.79
C TRP A 146 1.20 -16.67 -37.31
N PRO A 147 1.74 -17.53 -36.42
CA PRO A 147 1.40 -17.56 -35.00
C PRO A 147 2.17 -16.46 -34.24
N THR A 148 1.87 -15.20 -34.56
CA THR A 148 2.45 -14.01 -33.94
C THR A 148 1.34 -13.04 -33.54
N LYS A 149 1.63 -12.10 -32.63
CA LYS A 149 0.64 -11.10 -32.20
C LYS A 149 0.10 -10.28 -33.37
N SER A 150 0.95 -9.92 -34.33
CA SER A 150 0.58 -9.18 -35.54
C SER A 150 -0.04 -10.06 -36.63
N GLY A 151 0.28 -11.36 -36.64
CA GLY A 151 -0.06 -12.29 -37.72
C GLY A 151 0.82 -12.14 -38.95
N LEU A 152 1.90 -11.34 -38.87
CA LEU A 152 2.81 -11.07 -39.97
C LEU A 152 4.07 -11.91 -39.88
N ARG A 153 4.61 -12.28 -41.05
CA ARG A 153 5.90 -12.97 -41.18
C ARG A 153 7.08 -12.15 -40.64
N GLN A 154 7.03 -10.83 -40.78
CA GLN A 154 8.14 -9.95 -40.38
C GLN A 154 8.41 -9.99 -38.88
N ASP A 155 7.39 -10.26 -38.07
CA ASP A 155 7.49 -10.36 -36.61
C ASP A 155 7.74 -11.80 -36.12
N LEU A 156 8.05 -12.70 -37.05
CA LEU A 156 8.27 -14.11 -36.76
C LEU A 156 9.65 -14.27 -36.11
N SER A 157 9.60 -14.68 -34.85
CA SER A 157 10.77 -15.14 -34.11
C SER A 157 10.36 -16.31 -33.23
N GLU A 158 11.32 -17.15 -32.83
CA GLU A 158 11.04 -18.25 -31.90
C GLU A 158 10.34 -17.78 -30.63
N SER A 159 10.80 -16.65 -30.07
CA SER A 159 10.22 -16.04 -28.89
C SER A 159 8.78 -15.56 -29.11
N SER A 160 8.50 -14.95 -30.27
CA SER A 160 7.16 -14.47 -30.65
C SER A 160 6.17 -15.63 -30.72
N VAL A 161 6.57 -16.73 -31.33
CA VAL A 161 5.71 -17.92 -31.54
C VAL A 161 5.44 -18.64 -30.23
N ARG A 162 6.48 -18.84 -29.41
CA ARG A 162 6.34 -19.41 -28.07
C ARG A 162 5.43 -18.55 -27.20
N GLN A 163 5.65 -17.23 -27.20
CA GLN A 163 4.81 -16.30 -26.44
C GLN A 163 3.36 -16.30 -26.94
N PHE A 164 3.14 -16.36 -28.25
CA PHE A 164 1.80 -16.43 -28.84
C PHE A 164 1.02 -17.62 -28.28
N PHE A 165 1.52 -18.84 -28.47
CA PHE A 165 0.81 -20.04 -28.02
C PHE A 165 0.66 -20.14 -26.51
N GLN A 166 1.66 -19.68 -25.75
CA GLN A 166 1.51 -19.56 -24.30
C GLN A 166 0.38 -18.61 -23.96
N LYS A 167 0.40 -17.36 -24.45
CA LYS A 167 -0.58 -16.32 -24.05
C LYS A 167 -2.00 -16.55 -24.59
N THR A 168 -2.17 -17.23 -25.73
CA THR A 168 -3.49 -17.47 -26.33
C THR A 168 -4.19 -18.72 -25.79
N ALA A 169 -3.45 -19.73 -25.33
CA ALA A 169 -4.01 -20.95 -24.74
C ALA A 169 -4.72 -20.71 -23.39
N PHE A 170 -4.73 -19.49 -22.87
CA PHE A 170 -5.43 -19.10 -21.63
C PHE A 170 -6.71 -18.29 -21.86
N VAL A 171 -7.06 -18.05 -23.13
CA VAL A 171 -8.17 -17.14 -23.46
C VAL A 171 -9.53 -17.78 -23.17
N TYR A 172 -9.62 -19.13 -23.12
CA TYR A 172 -10.90 -19.84 -23.11
C TYR A 172 -11.19 -20.70 -21.86
N SER A 173 -10.22 -21.07 -21.03
CA SER A 173 -10.51 -21.83 -19.79
C SER A 173 -9.59 -21.53 -18.59
N SER A 174 -10.13 -21.78 -17.40
CA SER A 174 -9.50 -21.47 -16.10
C SER A 174 -9.16 -22.68 -15.24
N ASN A 175 -9.48 -23.91 -15.68
CA ASN A 175 -9.41 -25.10 -14.80
C ASN A 175 -8.14 -25.95 -14.93
N ASP A 176 -7.52 -26.07 -16.12
CA ASP A 176 -6.25 -26.81 -16.28
C ASP A 176 -5.44 -26.28 -17.46
N HIS A 177 -4.40 -25.50 -17.13
CA HIS A 177 -3.54 -24.88 -18.13
C HIS A 177 -2.76 -25.90 -18.97
N ALA A 178 -2.26 -26.97 -18.35
CA ALA A 178 -1.42 -27.94 -19.04
C ALA A 178 -2.24 -28.74 -20.06
N GLU A 179 -3.48 -29.10 -19.72
CA GLU A 179 -4.39 -29.81 -20.61
C GLU A 179 -4.85 -28.94 -21.79
N GLU A 180 -5.23 -27.67 -21.57
CA GLU A 180 -5.66 -26.78 -22.67
C GLU A 180 -4.52 -26.47 -23.65
N LEU A 181 -3.32 -26.21 -23.12
CA LEU A 181 -2.13 -26.02 -23.95
C LEU A 181 -1.82 -27.29 -24.75
N PHE A 182 -1.89 -28.47 -24.13
CA PHE A 182 -1.67 -29.74 -24.81
C PHE A 182 -2.68 -30.00 -25.93
N GLN A 183 -3.97 -29.76 -25.69
CA GLN A 183 -5.02 -29.89 -26.71
C GLN A 183 -4.81 -28.93 -27.88
N THR A 184 -4.47 -27.68 -27.57
CA THR A 184 -4.16 -26.65 -28.58
C THR A 184 -2.96 -27.09 -29.42
N MET A 185 -1.84 -27.46 -28.78
CA MET A 185 -0.63 -27.92 -29.48
C MET A 185 -0.88 -29.18 -30.31
N THR A 186 -1.75 -30.08 -29.85
CA THR A 186 -2.13 -31.28 -30.61
C THR A 186 -2.87 -30.94 -31.91
N LYS A 187 -3.76 -29.94 -31.88
CA LYS A 187 -4.43 -29.42 -33.10
C LYS A 187 -3.43 -28.74 -34.02
N GLU A 188 -2.58 -27.89 -33.46
CA GLU A 188 -1.60 -27.11 -34.23
C GLU A 188 -0.52 -27.99 -34.89
N THR A 189 -0.08 -29.07 -34.24
CA THR A 189 0.86 -30.04 -34.84
C THR A 189 0.28 -30.66 -36.12
N LYS A 190 -1.03 -30.92 -36.16
CA LYS A 190 -1.71 -31.44 -37.35
C LYS A 190 -1.82 -30.38 -38.46
N ARG A 191 -2.07 -29.11 -38.09
CA ARG A 191 -2.19 -27.98 -39.05
C ARG A 191 -0.85 -27.66 -39.72
N TRP A 192 0.22 -27.63 -38.94
CA TRP A 192 1.58 -27.30 -39.39
C TRP A 192 2.37 -28.50 -39.95
N HIS A 193 1.72 -29.65 -40.13
CA HIS A 193 2.35 -30.79 -40.81
C HIS A 193 2.70 -30.41 -42.25
N SER A 194 3.91 -30.75 -42.71
CA SER A 194 4.41 -30.37 -44.04
C SER A 194 3.43 -30.72 -45.17
N ASP A 195 2.86 -31.93 -45.12
CA ASP A 195 1.81 -32.37 -46.06
C ASP A 195 0.57 -31.45 -46.07
N LYS A 196 0.09 -31.03 -44.90
CA LYS A 196 -1.09 -30.16 -44.79
C LYS A 196 -0.79 -28.75 -45.27
N ILE A 197 0.40 -28.23 -44.97
CA ILE A 197 0.87 -26.94 -45.50
C ILE A 197 1.00 -27.00 -47.03
N GLN A 198 1.58 -28.07 -47.57
CA GLN A 198 1.77 -28.24 -49.02
C GLN A 198 0.46 -28.46 -49.79
N HIS A 199 -0.58 -29.01 -49.15
CA HIS A 199 -1.89 -29.15 -49.77
C HIS A 199 -2.66 -27.82 -49.80
N ARG A 200 -2.66 -27.07 -48.68
CA ARG A 200 -3.43 -25.83 -48.55
C ARG A 200 -2.79 -24.66 -49.27
N PHE A 201 -1.47 -24.56 -49.15
CA PHE A 201 -0.68 -23.55 -49.80
C PHE A 201 -0.02 -24.14 -51.04
N ARG A 202 0.31 -23.32 -52.03
CA ARG A 202 0.87 -23.79 -53.30
C ARG A 202 2.02 -24.78 -53.12
N ARG A 203 2.14 -25.75 -54.03
CA ARG A 203 3.19 -26.80 -54.00
C ARG A 203 4.62 -26.26 -53.98
N ASP A 204 4.86 -25.05 -54.46
CA ASP A 204 6.15 -24.36 -54.47
C ASP A 204 6.47 -23.62 -53.16
N ILE A 205 5.60 -23.66 -52.14
CA ILE A 205 5.81 -22.96 -50.86
C ILE A 205 7.13 -23.38 -50.19
N PHE A 206 7.50 -24.65 -50.27
CA PHE A 206 8.75 -25.18 -49.73
C PHE A 206 9.98 -24.93 -50.62
N GLN A 207 9.79 -24.45 -51.85
CA GLN A 207 10.87 -23.99 -52.73
C GLN A 207 11.05 -22.46 -52.68
N SER A 208 10.19 -21.78 -51.91
CA SER A 208 10.14 -20.34 -51.81
C SER A 208 10.88 -19.81 -50.56
N LYS A 209 10.88 -18.48 -50.40
CA LYS A 209 11.38 -17.77 -49.21
C LYS A 209 10.70 -18.16 -47.89
N TYR A 210 9.57 -18.87 -47.90
CA TYR A 210 8.83 -19.25 -46.69
C TYR A 210 9.29 -20.56 -46.04
N ARG A 211 10.16 -21.33 -46.71
CA ARG A 211 10.59 -22.66 -46.26
C ARG A 211 11.16 -22.65 -44.84
N GLU A 212 12.14 -21.80 -44.59
CA GLU A 212 12.84 -21.74 -43.29
C GLU A 212 11.91 -21.32 -42.16
N ASP A 213 10.99 -20.39 -42.44
CA ASP A 213 10.01 -19.91 -41.48
C ASP A 213 8.99 -21.00 -41.11
N ILE A 214 8.49 -21.74 -42.11
CA ILE A 214 7.59 -22.87 -41.89
C ILE A 214 8.31 -23.96 -41.09
N ASP A 215 9.55 -24.31 -41.46
CA ASP A 215 10.35 -25.33 -40.75
C ASP A 215 10.59 -24.93 -39.29
N MET A 216 10.91 -23.66 -39.03
CA MET A 216 11.06 -23.13 -37.68
C MET A 216 9.76 -23.28 -36.88
N VAL A 217 8.63 -22.80 -37.41
CA VAL A 217 7.34 -22.87 -36.71
C VAL A 217 6.93 -24.31 -36.44
N THR A 218 7.07 -25.20 -37.43
CA THR A 218 6.74 -26.63 -37.28
C THR A 218 7.59 -27.29 -36.21
N LYS A 219 8.91 -27.05 -36.20
CA LYS A 219 9.82 -27.58 -35.16
C LYS A 219 9.43 -27.05 -33.77
N LEU A 220 9.12 -25.76 -33.67
CA LEU A 220 8.73 -25.14 -32.40
C LEU A 220 7.42 -25.70 -31.86
N ILE A 221 6.41 -25.89 -32.72
CA ILE A 221 5.14 -26.50 -32.30
C ILE A 221 5.36 -27.91 -31.76
N VAL A 222 6.24 -28.70 -32.38
CA VAL A 222 6.60 -30.04 -31.88
C VAL A 222 7.29 -29.96 -30.51
N VAL A 223 8.18 -28.99 -30.29
CA VAL A 223 8.82 -28.75 -28.98
C VAL A 223 7.78 -28.37 -27.94
N LEU A 224 6.93 -27.39 -28.23
CA LEU A 224 5.86 -26.94 -27.32
C LEU A 224 4.87 -28.05 -26.99
N TRP A 225 4.54 -28.90 -27.97
CA TRP A 225 3.70 -30.08 -27.76
C TRP A 225 4.34 -31.08 -26.80
N LYS A 226 5.65 -31.35 -26.93
CA LYS A 226 6.39 -32.21 -26.00
C LYS A 226 6.43 -31.61 -24.60
N GLU A 227 6.71 -30.32 -24.48
CA GLU A 227 6.69 -29.60 -23.20
C GLU A 227 5.33 -29.69 -22.52
N ALA A 228 4.23 -29.42 -23.24
CA ALA A 228 2.87 -29.53 -22.73
C ALA A 228 2.52 -30.97 -22.31
N LYS A 229 2.95 -31.96 -23.09
CA LYS A 229 2.77 -33.38 -22.78
C LYS A 229 3.50 -33.80 -21.49
N MET A 230 4.72 -33.31 -21.28
CA MET A 230 5.50 -33.59 -20.07
C MET A 230 4.92 -32.87 -18.84
N GLY A 231 4.44 -31.63 -19.01
CA GLY A 231 3.78 -30.86 -17.94
C GLY A 231 2.55 -31.54 -17.35
N ARG A 232 1.81 -32.31 -18.16
CA ARG A 232 0.71 -33.19 -17.70
C ARG A 232 1.16 -34.39 -16.86
N GLY A 233 2.38 -34.88 -17.07
CA GLY A 233 2.88 -36.13 -16.50
C GLY A 233 3.60 -35.98 -15.15
N GLY A 234 3.99 -34.76 -14.79
CA GLY A 234 4.79 -34.48 -13.59
C GLY A 234 4.01 -34.17 -12.32
N ASN A 235 2.67 -34.19 -12.35
CA ASN A 235 1.80 -33.86 -11.23
C ASN A 235 0.98 -35.09 -10.78
N LYS A 236 1.66 -36.22 -10.58
CA LYS A 236 1.10 -37.44 -9.99
C LYS A 236 1.87 -37.81 -8.74
#